data_AF-A0A972WXD2-F1
#
_entry.id   AF-A0A972WXD2-F1
#
_cell.length_a   1.000
_cell.length_b   1.000
_cell.length_c   1.000
_cell.angle_alpha   90.00
_cell.angle_beta   90.00
_cell.angle_gamma   90.00
#
_symmetry.space_group_name_H-M   'P 1'
#
loop_
_entity.id
_entity.type
_entity.pdbx_description
1 polymer ?
#
loop_
_entity_poly.entity_id
_entity_poly.type
_entity_poly.pdbx_seq_one_letter_code
_entity_poly.pdbx_strand_id
1 'polypeptide(L)'
;LTGKGVQKLRPVLQDSIEQYHRRVPTRDVNRVIARAQQQQPAPSGGRVLYALQGASDPPTFTLFVNKELPQTYLRYLERSIREGFEFGSVPIKIRVRKRAE
;
A
#
# COMPACT_ATOMS: atom_id res chain seq x y z
N LEU A 1 -33.82 13.61 16.30
CA LEU A 1 -32.81 13.04 15.37
C LEU A 1 -33.49 11.93 14.54
N THR A 2 -33.62 12.10 13.23
CA THR A 2 -34.51 11.29 12.34
C THR A 2 -33.90 9.99 11.80
N GLY A 3 -32.69 9.60 12.21
CA GLY A 3 -32.08 8.30 11.84
C GLY A 3 -31.80 8.09 10.34
N LYS A 4 -31.97 9.10 9.49
CA LYS A 4 -31.70 9.00 8.04
C LYS A 4 -30.23 8.67 7.79
N GLY A 5 -29.97 7.58 7.05
CA GLY A 5 -28.62 7.16 6.65
C GLY A 5 -27.90 6.20 7.60
N VAL A 6 -28.42 5.98 8.81
CA VAL A 6 -27.79 5.08 9.81
C VAL A 6 -27.69 3.63 9.32
N GLN A 7 -28.69 3.15 8.57
CA GLN A 7 -28.68 1.80 8.01
C GLN A 7 -27.62 1.60 6.90
N LYS A 8 -27.19 2.69 6.23
CA LYS A 8 -26.15 2.65 5.19
C LYS A 8 -24.73 2.77 5.78
N LEU A 9 -24.61 3.30 7.00
CA LEU A 9 -23.33 3.48 7.68
C LEU A 9 -22.72 2.14 8.11
N ARG A 10 -23.55 1.22 8.64
CA ARG A 10 -23.09 -0.07 9.15
C ARG A 10 -22.29 -0.90 8.14
N PRO A 11 -22.77 -1.17 6.90
CA PRO A 11 -22.02 -1.95 5.93
C PRO A 11 -20.71 -1.26 5.50
N VAL A 12 -20.74 0.06 5.25
CA VAL A 12 -19.54 0.81 4.86
C VAL A 12 -18.46 0.79 5.96
N LEU A 13 -18.89 0.83 7.24
CA LEU A 13 -17.97 0.71 8.38
C LEU A 13 -17.39 -0.70 8.47
N GLN A 14 -18.18 -1.75 8.26
CA GLN A 14 -17.68 -3.13 8.23
C GLN A 14 -16.64 -3.34 7.14
N ASP A 15 -16.93 -2.90 5.91
CA ASP A 15 -15.98 -2.98 4.79
C ASP A 15 -14.66 -2.24 5.11
N SER A 16 -14.77 -1.06 5.74
CA SER A 16 -13.59 -0.26 6.12
C SER A 16 -12.75 -0.97 7.19
N ILE A 17 -13.39 -1.60 8.18
CA ILE A 17 -12.71 -2.37 9.24
C ILE A 17 -12.01 -3.60 8.63
N GLU A 18 -12.70 -4.34 7.76
CA GLU A 18 -12.14 -5.51 7.08
C GLU A 18 -10.91 -5.14 6.24
N GLN A 19 -11.01 -4.06 5.44
CA GLN A 19 -9.88 -3.55 4.67
C GLN A 19 -8.73 -3.05 5.55
N TYR A 20 -9.05 -2.44 6.70
CA TYR A 20 -8.05 -1.98 7.65
C TYR A 20 -7.23 -3.15 8.20
N HIS A 21 -7.86 -4.27 8.57
CA HIS A 21 -7.16 -5.43 9.12
C HIS A 21 -6.58 -6.38 8.05
N ARG A 22 -6.84 -6.15 6.75
CA ARG A 22 -6.46 -7.06 5.67
C ARG A 22 -4.95 -7.30 5.63
N ARG A 23 -4.56 -8.58 5.64
CA ARG A 23 -3.17 -9.02 5.45
C ARG A 23 -2.95 -9.56 4.04
N VAL A 24 -1.91 -9.08 3.38
CA VAL A 24 -1.53 -9.41 2.01
C VAL A 24 -0.26 -10.25 2.03
N PRO A 25 -0.25 -11.42 1.37
CA PRO A 25 0.96 -12.25 1.26
C PRO A 25 2.11 -11.49 0.60
N THR A 26 3.33 -11.67 1.12
CA THR A 26 4.53 -10.98 0.63
C THR A 26 4.76 -11.23 -0.86
N ARG A 27 4.46 -12.45 -1.36
CA ARG A 27 4.54 -12.78 -2.78
C ARG A 27 3.69 -11.86 -3.64
N ASP A 28 2.45 -11.59 -3.22
CA ASP A 28 1.52 -10.77 -3.97
C ASP A 28 1.94 -9.29 -3.93
N VAL A 29 2.42 -8.81 -2.78
CA VAL A 29 3.01 -7.45 -2.67
C VAL A 29 4.13 -7.26 -3.67
N ASN A 30 5.07 -8.21 -3.75
CA ASN A 30 6.18 -8.12 -4.68
C ASN A 30 5.73 -8.21 -6.15
N ARG A 31 4.66 -8.97 -6.45
CA ARG A 31 4.09 -9.02 -7.80
C ARG A 31 3.54 -7.66 -8.24
N VAL A 32 2.80 -6.97 -7.37
CA VAL A 32 2.26 -5.63 -7.66
C VAL A 32 3.39 -4.61 -7.82
N ILE A 33 4.37 -4.61 -6.91
CA ILE A 33 5.53 -3.72 -7.00
C ILE A 33 6.35 -3.96 -8.26
N ALA A 34 6.62 -5.22 -8.62
CA ALA A 34 7.36 -5.54 -9.84
C ALA A 34 6.64 -5.02 -11.08
N ARG A 35 5.31 -5.20 -11.17
CA ARG A 35 4.50 -4.68 -12.27
C ARG A 35 4.52 -3.15 -12.31
N ALA A 36 4.40 -2.48 -11.17
CA ALA A 36 4.46 -1.02 -11.10
C ALA A 36 5.81 -0.48 -11.59
N GLN A 37 6.92 -1.09 -11.15
CA GLN A 37 8.25 -0.68 -11.60
C GLN A 37 8.51 -0.93 -13.09
N GLN A 38 7.91 -1.98 -13.67
CA GLN A 38 7.97 -2.24 -15.11
C GLN A 38 7.20 -1.19 -15.91
N GLN A 39 6.03 -0.78 -15.42
CA GLN A 39 5.22 0.25 -16.07
C GLN A 39 5.85 1.63 -15.96
N GLN A 40 6.39 1.96 -14.79
CA GLN A 40 7.05 3.23 -14.53
C GLN A 40 8.32 2.99 -13.70
N PRO A 41 9.50 2.96 -14.34
CA PRO A 41 10.77 2.87 -13.64
C PRO A 41 11.01 4.08 -12.74
N ALA A 42 11.73 3.89 -11.63
CA ALA A 42 12.09 5.01 -10.77
C ALA A 42 13.22 5.85 -11.40
N PRO A 43 13.27 7.16 -11.10
CA PRO A 43 14.39 8.00 -11.50
C PRO A 43 15.74 7.48 -10.99
N SER A 44 16.82 7.81 -11.69
CA SER A 44 18.21 7.55 -11.27
C SER A 44 18.55 6.07 -10.98
N GLY A 45 17.79 5.14 -11.57
CA GLY A 45 17.96 3.70 -11.37
C GLY A 45 17.57 3.22 -9.97
N GLY A 46 16.72 3.98 -9.27
CA GLY A 46 16.10 3.53 -8.02
C GLY A 46 15.18 2.33 -8.26
N ARG A 47 15.19 1.37 -7.34
CA ARG A 47 14.29 0.22 -7.34
C ARG A 47 14.01 -0.26 -5.93
N VAL A 48 12.79 -0.71 -5.72
CA VAL A 48 12.38 -1.60 -4.65
C VAL A 48 12.90 -2.99 -4.99
N LEU A 49 13.77 -3.51 -4.13
CA LEU A 49 14.36 -4.83 -4.22
C LEU A 49 13.35 -5.91 -3.79
N TYR A 50 12.66 -5.64 -2.68
CA TYR A 50 11.54 -6.42 -2.20
C TYR A 50 10.69 -5.58 -1.24
N ALA A 51 9.45 -6.02 -1.04
CA ALA A 51 8.50 -5.35 -0.17
C ALA A 51 7.66 -6.36 0.60
N LEU A 52 7.17 -5.97 1.78
CA LEU A 52 6.21 -6.76 2.55
C LEU A 52 5.24 -5.86 3.33
N GLN A 53 4.10 -6.41 3.72
CA GLN A 53 3.23 -5.77 4.72
C GLN A 53 3.75 -6.10 6.13
N GLY A 54 4.30 -5.10 6.81
CA GLY A 54 4.91 -5.23 8.13
C GLY A 54 3.95 -5.01 9.29
N ALA A 55 2.80 -4.37 9.06
CA ALA A 55 1.71 -4.25 10.02
C ALA A 55 0.37 -4.14 9.30
N SER A 56 -0.70 -4.56 9.97
CA SER A 56 -2.07 -4.44 9.46
C SER A 56 -2.81 -3.23 10.03
N ASP A 57 -2.45 -2.69 11.20
CA ASP A 57 -3.24 -1.64 11.86
C ASP A 57 -2.46 -0.32 12.05
N PRO A 58 -2.41 0.57 11.04
CA PRO A 58 -3.01 0.48 9.70
C PRO A 58 -2.16 -0.33 8.71
N PRO A 59 -2.68 -0.68 7.50
CA PRO A 59 -1.93 -1.39 6.47
C PRO A 59 -0.61 -0.68 6.17
N THR A 60 0.49 -1.29 6.59
CA THR A 60 1.82 -0.69 6.54
C THR A 60 2.74 -1.56 5.69
N PHE A 61 3.18 -1.02 4.57
CA PHE A 61 4.10 -1.69 3.65
C PHE A 61 5.51 -1.15 3.87
N THR A 62 6.46 -2.06 4.06
CA THR A 62 7.88 -1.72 4.12
C THR A 62 8.53 -2.07 2.80
N LEU A 63 9.15 -1.06 2.16
CA LEU A 63 9.85 -1.19 0.90
C LEU A 63 11.36 -1.17 1.17
N PHE A 64 12.05 -2.22 0.75
CA PHE A 64 13.51 -2.27 0.79
C PHE A 64 14.07 -1.82 -0.54
N VAL A 65 14.81 -0.72 -0.54
CA VAL A 65 15.25 -0.02 -1.75
C VAL A 65 16.76 -0.01 -1.89
N ASN A 66 17.26 0.02 -3.12
CA ASN A 66 18.70 0.16 -3.40
C ASN A 66 19.19 1.61 -3.22
N LYS A 67 18.32 2.59 -3.45
CA LYS A 67 18.61 4.03 -3.43
C LYS A 67 17.41 4.77 -2.86
N GLU A 68 17.64 6.02 -2.47
CA GLU A 68 16.55 6.91 -2.10
C GLU A 68 15.61 7.13 -3.29
N LEU A 69 14.30 7.04 -3.03
CA LEU A 69 13.27 7.22 -4.05
C LEU A 69 12.57 8.55 -3.80
N PRO A 70 12.32 9.37 -4.84
CA PRO A 70 11.57 10.62 -4.68
C PRO A 70 10.18 10.38 -4.11
N GLN A 71 9.68 11.33 -3.32
CA GLN A 71 8.35 11.23 -2.70
C GLN A 71 7.22 11.05 -3.74
N THR A 72 7.37 11.62 -4.93
CA THR A 72 6.43 11.43 -6.05
C THR A 72 6.35 9.97 -6.49
N TYR A 73 7.50 9.29 -6.54
CA TYR A 73 7.57 7.87 -6.89
C TYR A 73 7.02 6.98 -5.78
N LEU A 74 7.27 7.32 -4.51
CA LEU A 74 6.67 6.62 -3.37
C LEU A 74 5.13 6.72 -3.38
N ARG A 75 4.57 7.90 -3.70
CA ARG A 75 3.12 8.09 -3.89
C ARG A 75 2.56 7.26 -5.04
N TYR A 76 3.32 7.14 -6.14
CA TYR A 76 2.95 6.26 -7.24
C TYR A 76 2.87 4.79 -6.77
N LEU A 77 3.89 4.29 -6.06
CA LEU A 77 3.90 2.92 -5.55
C LEU A 77 2.78 2.66 -4.52
N GLU A 78 2.50 3.63 -3.63
CA GLU A 78 1.38 3.55 -2.70
C GLU A 78 0.05 3.40 -3.46
N ARG A 79 -0.16 4.22 -4.49
CA ARG A 79 -1.35 4.13 -5.34
C ARG A 79 -1.44 2.79 -6.06
N SER A 80 -0.34 2.26 -6.59
CA SER A 80 -0.32 0.94 -7.22
C SER A 80 -0.65 -0.18 -6.23
N ILE A 81 -0.18 -0.11 -4.98
CA ILE A 81 -0.57 -1.05 -3.92
C ILE A 81 -2.06 -0.92 -3.61
N ARG A 82 -2.57 0.31 -3.49
CA ARG A 82 -3.99 0.58 -3.22
C ARG A 82 -4.89 -0.02 -4.30
N GLU A 83 -4.59 0.24 -5.56
CA GLU A 83 -5.33 -0.27 -6.71
C GLU A 83 -5.18 -1.80 -6.85
N GLY A 84 -3.97 -2.33 -6.65
CA GLY A 84 -3.69 -3.76 -6.80
C GLY A 84 -4.35 -4.67 -5.75
N PHE A 85 -4.70 -4.13 -4.58
CA PHE A 85 -5.37 -4.86 -3.51
C PHE A 85 -6.72 -4.28 -3.09
N GLU A 86 -7.22 -3.27 -3.80
CA GLU A 86 -8.53 -2.66 -3.53
C GLU A 86 -8.70 -2.17 -2.09
N PHE A 87 -7.67 -1.55 -1.52
CA PHE A 87 -7.69 -0.96 -0.15
C PHE A 87 -8.61 0.27 -0.02
N GLY A 88 -9.52 0.51 -0.97
CA GLY A 88 -10.52 1.58 -0.93
C GLY A 88 -9.99 2.90 -0.37
N SER A 89 -10.65 3.39 0.68
CA SER A 89 -10.37 4.65 1.36
C SER A 89 -9.49 4.52 2.61
N VAL A 90 -9.04 3.30 2.98
CA VAL A 90 -8.25 3.13 4.21
C VAL A 90 -6.84 3.71 4.07
N PRO A 91 -6.29 4.34 5.12
CA PRO A 91 -4.93 4.89 5.06
C PRO A 91 -3.91 3.77 4.88
N ILE A 92 -3.03 3.91 3.88
CA ILE A 92 -1.89 3.02 3.67
C ILE A 92 -0.64 3.75 4.12
N LYS A 93 0.21 3.10 4.93
CA LYS A 93 1.50 3.65 5.34
C LYS A 93 2.62 2.99 4.54
N ILE A 94 3.46 3.81 3.93
CA ILE A 94 4.71 3.34 3.30
C ILE A 94 5.88 3.66 4.23
N ARG A 95 6.67 2.64 4.56
CA ARG A 95 7.97 2.77 5.22
C ARG A 95 9.06 2.41 4.23
N VAL A 96 10.07 3.26 4.09
CA VAL A 96 11.20 3.00 3.20
C VAL A 96 12.42 2.65 4.04
N ARG A 97 13.06 1.53 3.70
CA ARG A 97 14.32 1.10 4.29
C ARG A 97 15.34 0.96 3.17
N LYS A 98 16.41 1.75 3.22
CA LYS A 98 17.57 1.49 2.36
C LYS A 98 18.20 0.20 2.85
N ARG A 99 18.47 -0.74 1.94
CA ARG A 99 19.25 -1.92 2.29
C ARG A 99 20.65 -1.42 2.71
N ALA A 100 21.02 -1.64 3.96
CA ALA A 100 22.41 -1.56 4.36
C ALA A 100 23.13 -2.73 3.68
N GLU A 101 24.20 -2.43 2.96
CA GLU A 101 25.20 -3.46 2.62
C GLU A 101 25.84 -3.99 3.90
#